data_AF-A0AAE6WMP6-F1
#
_entry.id   AF-A0AAE6WMP6-F1
#
_cell.length_a   1.000
_cell.length_b   1.000
_cell.length_c   1.000
_cell.angle_alpha   90.00
_cell.angle_beta   90.00
_cell.angle_gamma   90.00
#
_symmetry.space_group_name_H-M   'P 1'
#
loop_
_entity.id
_entity.type
_entity.pdbx_description
1 polymer ?
#
loop_
_entity_poly.entity_id
_entity_poly.type
_entity_poly.pdbx_seq_one_letter_code
_entity_poly.pdbx_strand_id
1 'polypeptide(L)'
;MSRILISPDQVDEVANQFQQSKEQSQQVIDRLNQQIHQMEGQWDGMTKQKFFQEFQEANRQMTGFVLLLESISHELHAIATKFRQADSQ
;
A
#
# COMPACT_ATOMS: atom_id res chain seq x y z
N MET A 1 20.09 31.83 4.31
CA MET A 1 19.74 30.55 3.67
C MET A 1 18.48 30.04 4.35
N SER A 2 17.36 30.09 3.64
CA SER A 2 16.05 29.68 4.15
C SER A 2 16.06 28.16 4.30
N ARG A 3 16.21 27.68 5.54
CA ARG A 3 16.07 26.25 5.84
C ARG A 3 14.62 25.91 5.51
N ILE A 4 14.39 25.19 4.43
CA ILE A 4 13.08 24.59 4.17
C ILE A 4 12.85 23.63 5.35
N LEU A 5 12.16 24.10 6.37
CA LEU A 5 11.69 23.29 7.48
C LEU A 5 10.37 22.71 6.98
N ILE A 6 10.37 21.45 6.54
CA ILE A 6 9.11 20.73 6.34
C ILE A 6 8.47 20.66 7.72
N SER A 7 7.25 21.17 7.88
CA SER A 7 6.57 21.12 9.18
C SER A 7 6.16 19.69 9.51
N PRO A 8 6.09 19.30 10.80
CA PRO A 8 5.57 18.00 11.19
C PRO A 8 4.18 17.73 10.59
N ASP A 9 3.31 18.74 10.52
CA ASP A 9 1.99 18.63 9.89
C ASP A 9 2.07 18.26 8.40
N GLN A 10 3.01 18.86 7.64
CA GLN A 10 3.22 18.50 6.23
C GLN A 10 3.67 17.05 6.08
N VAL A 11 4.51 16.56 6.99
CA VAL A 11 4.94 15.15 6.98
C VAL A 11 3.76 14.21 7.29
N ASP A 12 2.90 14.57 8.24
CA ASP A 12 1.68 13.79 8.54
C ASP A 12 0.68 13.79 7.38
N GLU A 13 0.51 14.91 6.67
CA GLU A 13 -0.35 14.96 5.48
C GLU A 13 0.13 13.97 4.42
N VAL A 14 1.44 13.90 4.18
CA VAL A 14 2.01 12.94 3.23
C VAL A 14 1.85 11.51 3.77
N ALA A 15 2.10 11.26 5.07
CA ALA A 15 1.87 9.95 5.68
C ALA A 15 0.42 9.46 5.47
N ASN A 16 -0.55 10.34 5.71
CA ASN A 16 -1.97 10.06 5.50
C ASN A 16 -2.31 9.75 4.03
N GLN A 17 -1.62 10.36 3.06
CA GLN A 17 -1.79 10.02 1.64
C GLN A 17 -1.28 8.61 1.32
N PHE A 18 -0.16 8.19 1.92
CA PHE A 18 0.34 6.82 1.79
C PHE A 18 -0.63 5.82 2.42
N GLN A 19 -1.19 6.13 3.59
CA GLN A 19 -2.22 5.31 4.24
C GLN A 19 -3.48 5.18 3.39
N GLN A 20 -3.99 6.29 2.83
CA GLN A 20 -5.16 6.25 1.94
C GLN A 20 -4.87 5.42 0.66
N SER A 21 -3.68 5.59 0.08
CA SER A 21 -3.26 4.82 -1.09
C SER A 21 -3.17 3.33 -0.77
N LYS A 22 -2.72 2.96 0.44
CA LYS A 22 -2.71 1.59 0.93
C LYS A 22 -4.12 1.01 0.98
N GLU A 23 -5.06 1.73 1.59
CA GLU A 23 -6.45 1.29 1.73
C GLU A 23 -7.13 1.11 0.36
N GLN A 24 -6.96 2.06 -0.55
CA GLN A 24 -7.47 1.97 -1.90
C GLN A 24 -6.86 0.78 -2.66
N SER A 25 -5.54 0.59 -2.56
CA SER A 25 -4.85 -0.53 -3.20
C SER A 25 -5.32 -1.88 -2.68
N GLN A 26 -5.48 -2.01 -1.35
CA GLN A 26 -6.01 -3.22 -0.73
C GLN A 26 -7.43 -3.53 -1.23
N GLN A 27 -8.31 -2.53 -1.30
CA GLN A 27 -9.67 -2.71 -1.83
C GLN A 27 -9.66 -3.20 -3.29
N VAL A 28 -8.75 -2.67 -4.12
CA VAL A 28 -8.61 -3.13 -5.51
C VAL A 28 -8.16 -4.59 -5.56
N ILE A 29 -7.12 -4.95 -4.78
CA ILE A 29 -6.59 -6.31 -4.72
C ILE A 29 -7.68 -7.30 -4.29
N ASP A 30 -8.42 -6.97 -3.23
CA ASP A 30 -9.50 -7.82 -2.71
C ASP A 30 -10.60 -8.03 -3.76
N ARG A 31 -11.01 -6.96 -4.45
CA ARG A 31 -12.00 -7.04 -5.54
C ARG A 31 -11.52 -7.91 -6.70
N LEU A 32 -10.25 -7.79 -7.09
CA LEU A 32 -9.68 -8.59 -8.17
C LEU A 32 -9.61 -10.08 -7.78
N ASN A 33 -9.17 -10.37 -6.55
CA ASN A 33 -9.15 -11.74 -6.03
C ASN A 33 -10.55 -12.38 -6.02
N GLN A 34 -11.55 -11.65 -5.56
CA GLN A 34 -12.93 -12.11 -5.55
C GLN A 34 -13.43 -12.45 -6.96
N GLN A 35 -13.16 -11.59 -7.95
CA GLN A 35 -13.56 -11.83 -9.34
C GLN A 35 -12.88 -13.08 -9.92
N ILE A 36 -11.58 -13.25 -9.66
CA ILE A 36 -10.82 -14.42 -10.14
C ILE A 36 -11.34 -15.71 -9.52
N HIS A 37 -11.61 -15.72 -8.21
CA HIS A 37 -12.19 -16.89 -7.53
C HIS A 37 -13.58 -17.25 -8.05
N GLN A 38 -14.41 -16.26 -8.42
CA GLN A 38 -15.71 -16.53 -9.03
C GLN A 38 -15.57 -17.17 -10.42
N MET A 39 -14.59 -16.72 -11.21
CA MET A 39 -14.30 -17.31 -12.52
C MET A 39 -13.70 -18.72 -12.40
N GLU A 40 -12.98 -19.02 -11.31
CA GLU A 40 -12.36 -20.33 -11.06
C GLU A 40 -13.36 -21.49 -11.12
N GLY A 41 -14.58 -21.28 -10.61
CA GLY A 41 -15.61 -22.31 -10.58
C GLY A 41 -16.22 -22.63 -11.95
N GLN A 42 -16.08 -21.73 -12.92
CA GLN A 42 -16.65 -21.87 -14.28
C GLN A 42 -15.59 -22.16 -15.35
N TRP A 43 -14.32 -21.91 -15.03
CA TRP A 43 -13.20 -22.11 -15.94
C TRP A 43 -12.55 -23.46 -15.67
N ASP A 44 -12.69 -24.41 -16.61
CA ASP A 44 -12.03 -25.72 -16.57
C ASP A 44 -11.00 -25.85 -17.72
N GLY A 45 -9.98 -26.69 -17.54
CA GLY A 45 -8.92 -26.96 -18.54
C GLY A 45 -7.52 -26.40 -18.23
N MET A 46 -6.53 -26.78 -19.05
CA MET A 46 -5.09 -26.48 -18.85
C MET A 46 -4.75 -24.97 -18.83
N THR A 47 -5.50 -24.15 -19.56
CA THR A 47 -5.29 -22.68 -19.63
C THR A 47 -5.56 -21.99 -18.29
N LYS A 48 -6.42 -22.59 -17.44
CA LYS A 48 -6.68 -22.14 -16.08
C LYS A 48 -5.41 -22.16 -15.24
N GLN A 49 -4.70 -23.29 -15.22
CA GLN A 49 -3.60 -23.51 -14.29
C GLN A 49 -2.47 -22.49 -14.49
N LYS A 50 -2.10 -22.21 -15.75
CA LYS A 50 -1.09 -21.20 -16.07
C LYS A 50 -1.53 -19.79 -15.63
N PHE A 51 -2.75 -19.40 -15.97
CA PHE A 51 -3.29 -18.10 -15.58
C PHE A 51 -3.33 -17.90 -14.06
N PHE A 52 -3.77 -18.91 -13.31
CA PHE A 52 -3.80 -18.84 -11.84
C PHE A 52 -2.40 -18.74 -11.24
N GLN A 53 -1.39 -19.40 -11.81
CA GLN A 53 0.00 -19.23 -11.37
C GLN A 53 0.52 -17.81 -11.61
N GLU A 54 0.30 -17.26 -12.80
CA GLU A 54 0.67 -15.88 -13.14
C GLU A 54 -0.06 -14.87 -12.24
N PHE A 55 -1.35 -15.09 -12.01
CA PHE A 55 -2.15 -14.24 -11.13
C PHE A 55 -1.68 -14.31 -9.67
N GLN A 56 -1.34 -15.49 -9.15
CA GLN A 56 -0.79 -15.61 -7.79
C GLN A 56 0.53 -14.85 -7.64
N GLU A 57 1.39 -14.87 -8.67
CA GLU A 57 2.63 -14.11 -8.65
C GLU A 57 2.37 -12.60 -8.66
N ALA A 58 1.47 -12.13 -9.53
CA ALA A 58 1.04 -10.74 -9.55
C ALA A 58 0.42 -10.31 -8.20
N ASN A 59 -0.41 -11.16 -7.59
CA ASN A 59 -1.01 -10.90 -6.29
C ASN A 59 0.05 -10.74 -5.19
N ARG A 60 1.09 -11.59 -5.17
CA ARG A 60 2.21 -11.42 -4.23
C ARG A 60 2.88 -10.05 -4.39
N GLN A 61 3.08 -9.59 -5.63
CA GLN A 61 3.67 -8.27 -5.88
C GLN A 61 2.73 -7.14 -5.43
N MET A 62 1.44 -7.23 -5.72
CA MET A 62 0.45 -6.25 -5.29
C MET A 62 0.33 -6.18 -3.75
N THR A 63 0.35 -7.32 -3.07
CA THR A 63 0.36 -7.37 -1.60
C THR A 63 1.66 -6.77 -1.04
N GLY A 64 2.80 -7.04 -1.69
CA GLY A 64 4.08 -6.40 -1.34
C GLY A 64 4.04 -4.88 -1.49
N PHE A 65 3.37 -4.36 -2.52
CA PHE A 65 3.17 -2.92 -2.70
C PHE A 65 2.33 -2.31 -1.57
N VAL A 66 1.26 -2.97 -1.12
CA VAL A 66 0.47 -2.54 0.04
C VAL A 66 1.33 -2.45 1.30
N LEU A 67 2.16 -3.45 1.57
CA LEU A 67 3.07 -3.44 2.72
C LEU A 67 4.09 -2.31 2.63
N LEU A 68 4.59 -1.99 1.44
CA LEU A 68 5.49 -0.87 1.22
C LEU A 68 4.83 0.47 1.54
N LEU A 69 3.58 0.67 1.09
CA LEU A 69 2.81 1.89 1.39
C LEU A 69 2.61 2.07 2.89
N GLU A 70 2.27 0.98 3.61
CA GLU A 70 2.12 0.99 5.06
C GLU A 70 3.44 1.30 5.77
N SER A 71 4.55 0.70 5.35
CA SER A 71 5.88 0.97 5.90
C SER A 71 6.27 2.44 5.75
N ILE A 72 6.07 3.02 4.56
CA ILE A 72 6.39 4.43 4.30
C ILE A 72 5.49 5.34 5.16
N SER A 73 4.20 5.03 5.25
CA SER A 73 3.27 5.78 6.11
C SER A 73 3.73 5.80 7.57
N HIS A 74 4.12 4.65 8.13
CA HIS A 74 4.63 4.55 9.49
C HIS A 74 5.95 5.31 9.69
N GLU A 75 6.88 5.21 8.74
CA GLU A 75 8.14 5.94 8.80
C GLU A 75 7.92 7.45 8.81
N LEU A 76 7.02 7.97 7.96
CA LEU A 76 6.68 9.39 7.91
C LEU A 76 6.04 9.87 9.22
N HIS A 77 5.09 9.14 9.80
CA HIS A 77 4.53 9.48 11.11
C HIS A 77 5.59 9.48 12.23
N ALA A 78 6.55 8.54 12.18
CA ALA A 78 7.65 8.51 13.14
C ALA A 78 8.56 9.74 12.98
N ILE A 79 8.81 10.19 11.74
CA ILE A 79 9.55 11.43 11.45
C ILE A 79 8.79 12.65 11.99
N ALA A 80 7.49 12.77 11.70
CA ALA A 80 6.65 13.86 12.18
C ALA A 80 6.66 13.94 13.73
N THR A 81 6.56 12.79 14.39
CA THR A 81 6.63 12.69 15.86
C THR A 81 7.97 13.19 16.40
N LYS A 82 9.09 12.80 15.77
CA LYS A 82 10.44 13.26 16.16
C LYS A 82 10.59 14.78 15.99
N PHE A 83 10.03 15.35 14.93
CA PHE A 83 10.08 16.80 14.70
C PHE A 83 9.32 17.56 15.79
N ARG A 84 8.09 17.13 16.15
CA ARG A 84 7.34 17.74 17.25
C ARG A 84 8.07 17.66 18.59
N GLN A 85 8.75 16.55 18.87
CA GLN A 85 9.54 16.38 20.09
C GLN A 85 10.75 17.31 20.13
N ALA A 86 11.45 17.47 19.00
CA ALA A 86 12.60 18.38 18.89
C ALA A 86 12.19 19.86 18.99
N ASP A 87 11.04 20.24 18.42
CA ASP A 87 10.51 21.60 18.51
C ASP A 87 9.93 21.94 19.90
N SER A 88 9.64 20.92 20.72
CA SER A 88 9.14 21.08 22.09
C SER A 88 10.25 21.18 23.15
N GLN A 89 11.53 21.06 22.76
CA GLN A 89 12.72 21.19 23.62
C GLN A 89 13.41 22.54 23.44
#